data_AF-A0A4R8FTZ8-F1
#
_entry.id   AF-A0A4R8FTZ8-F1
#
_cell.length_a   1.000
_cell.length_b   1.000
_cell.length_c   1.000
_cell.angle_alpha   90.00
_cell.angle_beta   90.00
_cell.angle_gamma   90.00
#
_symmetry.space_group_name_H-M   'P 1'
#
loop_
_entity.id
_entity.type
_entity.pdbx_description
1 polymer ?
#
loop_
_entity_poly.entity_id
_entity_poly.type
_entity_poly.pdbx_seq_one_letter_code
_entity_poly.pdbx_strand_id
1 'polypeptide(L)'
;MQRITITIEDDLLEALDAFMDRSGASNRSEALRDLIRRGLDQDAPEAAECVGVVTYAMDPAQRDLGRLVPESRQQHHDAAIAALSVPLDHHAAVEVAVMRGTVGSVQAYANSLFLQRGVRHGQTVLIPVRTEVEFHLHGERAHTHDHLRVLDRF
;
A
#
# COMPACT_ATOMS: atom_id res chain seq x y z
N MET A 1 14.62 25.79 6.59
CA MET A 1 13.48 25.10 5.95
C MET A 1 13.62 25.24 4.44
N GLN A 2 13.32 24.18 3.69
CA GLN A 2 13.23 24.24 2.23
C GLN A 2 11.80 24.65 1.83
N ARG A 3 11.65 25.49 0.79
CA ARG A 3 10.34 25.90 0.26
C ARG A 3 10.12 25.21 -1.09
N ILE A 4 9.03 24.47 -1.20
CA ILE A 4 8.59 23.84 -2.44
C ILE A 4 7.30 24.50 -2.92
N THR A 5 7.10 24.55 -4.23
CA THR A 5 5.84 24.96 -4.86
C THR A 5 5.24 23.72 -5.50
N ILE A 6 3.98 23.43 -5.16
CA ILE A 6 3.25 22.25 -5.65
C ILE A 6 2.00 22.72 -6.38
N THR A 7 1.69 22.07 -7.50
CA THR A 7 0.38 22.19 -8.17
C THR A 7 -0.52 21.09 -7.64
N ILE A 8 -1.76 21.42 -7.30
CA ILE A 8 -2.71 20.50 -6.68
C ILE A 8 -4.08 20.72 -7.32
N GLU A 9 -4.86 19.63 -7.47
CA GLU A 9 -6.22 19.69 -7.98
C GLU A 9 -7.16 20.37 -6.97
N ASP A 10 -8.22 21.02 -7.45
CA ASP A 10 -9.09 21.86 -6.62
C ASP A 10 -9.79 21.06 -5.51
N ASP A 11 -10.25 19.85 -5.82
CA ASP A 11 -10.88 18.93 -4.87
C ASP A 11 -9.91 18.47 -3.77
N LEU A 12 -8.64 18.25 -4.12
CA LEU A 12 -7.61 17.88 -3.15
C LEU A 12 -7.18 19.08 -2.28
N LEU A 13 -7.22 20.30 -2.82
CA LEU A 13 -7.03 21.53 -2.03
C LEU A 13 -8.17 21.72 -1.02
N GLU A 14 -9.41 21.49 -1.42
CA GLU A 14 -10.58 21.51 -0.52
C GLU A 14 -10.45 20.45 0.59
N ALA A 15 -9.99 19.24 0.26
CA ALA A 15 -9.76 18.20 1.25
C ALA A 15 -8.66 18.58 2.26
N LEU A 16 -7.59 19.25 1.80
CA LEU A 16 -6.53 19.76 2.67
C LEU A 16 -7.05 20.87 3.60
N ASP A 17 -7.88 21.77 3.10
CA ASP A 17 -8.50 22.83 3.91
C ASP A 17 -9.42 22.23 4.98
N ALA A 18 -10.26 21.26 4.61
CA ALA A 18 -11.10 20.55 5.57
C ALA A 18 -10.26 19.80 6.63
N PHE A 19 -9.10 19.25 6.25
CA PHE A 19 -8.18 18.63 7.21
C PHE A 19 -7.54 19.66 8.15
N MET A 20 -7.15 20.83 7.65
CA MET A 20 -6.61 21.93 8.44
C MET A 20 -7.59 22.35 9.55
N ASP A 21 -8.88 22.50 9.22
CA ASP A 21 -9.94 22.83 10.17
C ASP A 21 -10.09 21.80 11.30
N ARG A 22 -9.92 20.50 10.98
CA ARG A 22 -10.03 19.42 11.97
C ARG A 22 -8.77 19.23 12.81
N SER A 23 -7.60 19.46 12.22
CA SER A 23 -6.29 19.23 12.86
C SER A 23 -5.86 20.36 13.79
N GLY A 24 -6.49 21.54 13.68
CA GLY A 24 -6.09 22.75 14.40
C GLY A 24 -4.82 23.39 13.83
N ALA A 25 -4.38 22.98 12.64
CA ALA A 25 -3.24 23.57 11.97
C ALA A 25 -3.53 25.04 11.60
N SER A 26 -2.55 25.92 11.83
CA SER A 26 -2.71 27.36 11.63
C SER A 26 -2.64 27.78 10.16
N ASN A 27 -2.10 26.92 9.30
CA ASN A 27 -1.94 27.16 7.87
C ASN A 27 -1.77 25.86 7.07
N ARG A 28 -2.01 25.92 5.76
CA ARG A 28 -1.89 24.79 4.83
C ARG A 28 -0.52 24.10 4.84
N SER A 29 0.57 24.85 5.07
CA SER A 29 1.91 24.25 5.09
C SER A 29 2.16 23.42 6.35
N GLU A 30 1.51 23.78 7.47
CA GLU A 30 1.51 23.01 8.70
C GLU A 30 0.62 21.77 8.56
N ALA A 31 -0.60 21.94 8.04
CA ALA A 31 -1.52 20.84 7.74
C ALA A 31 -0.88 19.80 6.81
N LEU A 32 -0.25 20.27 5.72
CA LEU A 32 0.45 19.41 4.78
C LEU A 32 1.65 18.69 5.43
N ARG A 33 2.41 19.39 6.29
CA ARG A 33 3.55 18.76 7.00
C ARG A 33 3.09 17.71 7.99
N ASP A 34 1.97 17.92 8.67
CA ASP A 34 1.37 16.95 9.58
C ASP A 34 0.86 15.73 8.82
N LEU A 35 0.17 15.93 7.68
CA LEU A 35 -0.21 14.83 6.77
C LEU A 35 1.01 14.05 6.27
N ILE A 36 2.06 14.75 5.84
CA ILE A 36 3.32 14.13 5.43
C ILE A 36 3.93 13.36 6.61
N ARG A 37 3.98 13.95 7.80
CA ARG A 37 4.55 13.28 8.97
C ARG A 37 3.75 12.03 9.35
N ARG A 38 2.42 12.10 9.39
CA ARG A 38 1.56 10.94 9.65
C ARG A 38 1.62 9.89 8.54
N GLY A 39 1.82 10.32 7.29
CA GLY A 39 2.01 9.42 6.15
C GLY A 39 3.39 8.76 6.11
N LEU A 40 4.40 9.40 6.71
CA LEU A 40 5.78 8.93 6.80
C LEU A 40 6.13 8.29 8.16
N ASP A 41 5.34 8.53 9.22
CA ASP A 41 5.40 7.82 10.51
C ASP A 41 4.85 6.43 10.28
N GLN A 42 5.73 5.58 9.79
CA GLN A 42 5.55 4.16 9.75
C GLN A 42 6.43 3.65 10.90
N ASP A 43 5.84 3.53 12.09
CA ASP A 43 6.50 2.93 13.27
C ASP A 43 6.99 1.48 13.02
N ALA A 44 6.68 0.93 11.84
CA ALA A 44 7.11 -0.37 11.38
C ALA A 44 8.56 -0.32 10.85
N PRO A 45 9.50 -1.09 11.43
CA PRO A 45 10.85 -1.19 10.91
C PRO A 45 10.87 -1.68 9.47
N GLU A 46 11.66 -1.05 8.59
CA GLU A 46 11.71 -1.37 7.16
C GLU A 46 12.02 -2.86 6.88
N ALA A 47 12.81 -3.48 7.76
CA ALA A 47 13.22 -4.88 7.68
C ALA A 47 12.22 -5.87 8.31
N ALA A 48 11.16 -5.42 8.98
CA ALA A 48 10.18 -6.30 9.59
C ALA A 48 9.39 -7.07 8.52
N GLU A 49 9.12 -8.36 8.75
CA GLU A 49 8.29 -9.18 7.88
C GLU A 49 6.82 -8.74 7.97
N CYS A 50 6.15 -8.67 6.83
CA CYS A 50 4.75 -8.31 6.77
C CYS A 50 4.00 -9.00 5.63
N VAL A 51 2.68 -9.03 5.76
CA VAL A 51 1.76 -9.16 4.65
C VAL A 51 1.18 -7.78 4.35
N GLY A 52 1.36 -7.31 3.13
CA GLY A 52 0.81 -6.07 2.64
C GLY A 52 -0.48 -6.28 1.86
N VAL A 53 -1.47 -5.41 2.08
CA VAL A 53 -2.63 -5.29 1.21
C VAL A 53 -2.59 -3.91 0.58
N VAL A 54 -2.30 -3.87 -0.71
CA VAL A 54 -2.22 -2.65 -1.52
C VAL A 54 -3.52 -2.51 -2.29
N THR A 55 -4.24 -1.41 -2.06
CA THR A 55 -5.54 -1.12 -2.68
C THR A 55 -5.47 0.19 -3.44
N TYR A 56 -6.11 0.24 -4.60
CA TYR A 56 -6.18 1.44 -5.43
C TYR A 56 -7.30 1.32 -6.46
N ALA A 57 -7.73 2.45 -7.00
CA ALA A 57 -8.65 2.51 -8.13
C ALA A 57 -7.91 2.95 -9.40
N MET A 58 -8.21 2.33 -10.54
CA MET A 58 -7.68 2.73 -11.85
C MET A 58 -8.68 2.42 -12.97
N ASP A 59 -8.46 2.99 -14.15
CA ASP A 59 -9.16 2.59 -15.38
C ASP A 59 -8.38 1.45 -16.08
N PRO A 60 -8.90 0.21 -16.14
CA PRO A 60 -8.24 -0.89 -16.83
C PRO A 60 -8.06 -0.68 -18.34
N ALA A 61 -8.90 0.16 -18.96
CA ALA A 61 -8.81 0.49 -20.37
C ALA A 61 -7.72 1.54 -20.68
N GLN A 62 -7.19 2.22 -19.66
CA GLN A 62 -6.07 3.14 -19.83
C GLN A 62 -4.82 2.34 -20.21
N ARG A 63 -4.40 2.47 -21.49
CA ARG A 63 -3.36 1.64 -22.13
C ARG A 63 -2.10 1.44 -21.29
N ASP A 64 -1.59 2.50 -20.67
CA ASP A 64 -0.37 2.41 -19.88
C ASP A 64 -0.60 1.61 -18.59
N LEU A 65 -1.66 1.89 -17.84
CA LEU A 65 -1.95 1.22 -16.56
C LEU A 65 -2.38 -0.23 -16.73
N GLY A 66 -3.27 -0.51 -17.69
CA GLY A 66 -3.79 -1.86 -17.94
C GLY A 66 -2.70 -2.87 -18.29
N ARG A 67 -1.55 -2.40 -18.80
CA ARG A 67 -0.35 -3.21 -19.05
C ARG A 67 0.65 -3.17 -17.89
N LEU A 68 0.96 -1.98 -17.37
CA LEU A 68 1.99 -1.79 -16.35
C LEU A 68 1.66 -2.51 -15.03
N VAL A 69 0.39 -2.51 -14.62
CA VAL A 69 -0.01 -3.10 -13.33
C VAL A 69 0.15 -4.62 -13.30
N PRO A 70 -0.37 -5.39 -14.29
CA PRO A 70 -0.08 -6.82 -14.38
C PRO A 70 1.41 -7.14 -14.51
N GLU A 71 2.15 -6.39 -15.33
CA GLU A 71 3.60 -6.58 -15.49
C GLU A 71 4.37 -6.35 -14.20
N SER A 72 4.05 -5.27 -13.47
CA SER A 72 4.65 -4.98 -12.17
C SER A 72 4.42 -6.12 -11.18
N ARG A 73 3.20 -6.70 -11.13
CA ARG A 73 2.93 -7.90 -10.32
C ARG A 73 3.78 -9.10 -10.75
N GLN A 74 3.92 -9.33 -12.04
CA GLN A 74 4.72 -10.44 -12.57
C GLN A 74 6.22 -10.28 -12.25
N GLN A 75 6.72 -9.05 -12.29
CA GLN A 75 8.10 -8.75 -11.89
C GLN A 75 8.36 -9.03 -10.40
N HIS A 76 7.33 -8.91 -9.57
CA HIS A 76 7.37 -9.19 -8.12
C HIS A 76 6.65 -10.51 -7.76
N HIS A 77 6.67 -11.51 -8.65
CA HIS A 77 5.94 -12.78 -8.46
C HIS A 77 6.38 -13.60 -7.24
N ASP A 78 7.58 -13.34 -6.74
CA ASP A 78 8.14 -13.92 -5.50
C ASP A 78 7.50 -13.32 -4.24
N ALA A 79 7.04 -12.06 -4.33
CA ALA A 79 6.36 -11.35 -3.24
C ALA A 79 4.83 -11.30 -3.42
N ALA A 80 4.32 -11.34 -4.65
CA ALA A 80 2.89 -11.26 -4.95
C ALA A 80 2.17 -12.58 -4.60
N ILE A 81 1.28 -12.53 -3.61
CA ILE A 81 0.50 -13.69 -3.17
C ILE A 81 -0.78 -13.82 -4.00
N ALA A 82 -1.49 -12.72 -4.16
CA ALA A 82 -2.79 -12.70 -4.82
C ALA A 82 -3.08 -11.31 -5.37
N ALA A 83 -3.98 -11.26 -6.35
CA ALA A 83 -4.51 -10.01 -6.84
C ALA A 83 -5.97 -10.17 -7.27
N LEU A 84 -6.75 -9.13 -7.03
CA LEU A 84 -8.17 -9.06 -7.34
C LEU A 84 -8.45 -7.73 -8.04
N SER A 85 -9.20 -7.79 -9.14
CA SER A 85 -9.75 -6.62 -9.83
C SER A 85 -11.27 -6.69 -9.73
N VAL A 86 -11.89 -5.63 -9.20
CA VAL A 86 -13.34 -5.51 -9.05
C VAL A 86 -13.84 -4.36 -9.93
N PRO A 87 -14.51 -4.64 -11.06
CA PRO A 87 -15.04 -3.58 -11.91
C PRO A 87 -16.13 -2.80 -11.18
N LEU A 88 -16.04 -1.46 -11.22
CA LEU A 88 -17.07 -0.56 -10.71
C LEU A 88 -17.97 -0.05 -11.84
N ASP A 89 -17.38 0.31 -12.98
CA ASP A 89 -18.06 0.74 -14.19
C ASP A 89 -17.16 0.53 -15.45
N HIS A 90 -17.46 1.23 -16.54
CA HIS A 90 -16.72 1.14 -17.80
C HIS A 90 -15.31 1.75 -17.76
N HIS A 91 -15.00 2.58 -16.76
CA HIS A 91 -13.78 3.38 -16.65
C HIS A 91 -13.11 3.30 -15.27
N ALA A 92 -13.57 2.40 -14.40
CA ALA A 92 -13.02 2.24 -13.06
C ALA A 92 -13.14 0.79 -12.58
N ALA A 93 -12.04 0.32 -11.99
CA ALA A 93 -11.99 -0.88 -11.17
C ALA A 93 -11.26 -0.56 -9.85
N VAL A 94 -11.64 -1.29 -8.79
CA VAL A 94 -10.85 -1.38 -7.56
C VAL A 94 -9.90 -2.56 -7.71
N GLU A 95 -8.62 -2.30 -7.57
CA GLU A 95 -7.56 -3.28 -7.57
C GLU A 95 -7.07 -3.53 -6.14
N VAL A 96 -6.85 -4.81 -5.83
CA VAL A 96 -6.26 -5.27 -4.57
C VAL A 96 -5.09 -6.18 -4.91
N ALA A 97 -3.91 -5.87 -4.41
CA ALA A 97 -2.72 -6.72 -4.48
C ALA A 97 -2.30 -7.12 -3.06
N VAL A 98 -2.20 -8.43 -2.83
CA VAL A 98 -1.70 -9.00 -1.57
C VAL A 98 -0.25 -9.39 -1.79
N MET A 99 0.63 -8.83 -0.97
CA MET A 99 2.08 -8.99 -1.07
C MET A 99 2.63 -9.58 0.24
N ARG A 100 3.70 -10.38 0.16
CA ARG A 100 4.50 -10.85 1.29
C ARG A 100 5.92 -10.36 1.12
N GLY A 101 6.50 -9.80 2.16
CA GLY A 101 7.87 -9.32 2.12
C GLY A 101 8.23 -8.53 3.35
N THR A 102 9.27 -7.71 3.26
CA THR A 102 9.56 -6.74 4.31
C THR A 102 8.65 -5.52 4.16
N VAL A 103 8.45 -4.79 5.24
CA VAL A 103 7.72 -3.50 5.24
C VAL A 103 8.23 -2.59 4.12
N GLY A 104 9.56 -2.42 4.00
CA GLY A 104 10.16 -1.59 2.97
C GLY A 104 9.88 -2.06 1.55
N SER A 105 9.97 -3.37 1.28
CA SER A 105 9.74 -3.88 -0.09
C SER A 105 8.28 -3.74 -0.52
N VAL A 106 7.35 -4.01 0.39
CA VAL A 106 5.90 -3.87 0.16
C VAL A 106 5.52 -2.40 -0.05
N GLN A 107 6.07 -1.49 0.75
CA GLN A 107 5.83 -0.05 0.60
C GLN A 107 6.45 0.49 -0.67
N ALA A 108 7.67 0.09 -1.04
CA ALA A 108 8.30 0.47 -2.29
C ALA A 108 7.45 0.05 -3.49
N TYR A 109 6.93 -1.18 -3.48
CA TYR A 109 6.00 -1.67 -4.49
C TYR A 109 4.73 -0.80 -4.56
N ALA A 110 4.07 -0.56 -3.43
CA ALA A 110 2.86 0.27 -3.37
C ALA A 110 3.12 1.70 -3.87
N ASN A 111 4.19 2.34 -3.43
CA ASN A 111 4.58 3.67 -3.86
C ASN A 111 4.83 3.73 -5.37
N SER A 112 5.44 2.70 -5.95
CA SER A 112 5.65 2.61 -7.40
C SER A 112 4.34 2.64 -8.19
N LEU A 113 3.27 2.03 -7.65
CA LEU A 113 1.93 2.04 -8.23
C LEU A 113 1.24 3.39 -8.04
N PHE A 114 1.30 3.95 -6.82
CA PHE A 114 0.61 5.21 -6.51
C PHE A 114 1.18 6.41 -7.25
N LEU A 115 2.44 6.32 -7.72
CA LEU A 115 3.07 7.32 -8.57
C LEU A 115 2.66 7.22 -10.05
N GLN A 116 1.96 6.16 -10.48
CA GLN A 116 1.50 6.02 -11.85
C GLN A 116 0.31 6.96 -12.12
N ARG A 117 0.38 7.70 -13.23
CA ARG A 117 -0.70 8.59 -13.65
C ARG A 117 -1.99 7.80 -13.91
N GLY A 118 -3.05 8.14 -13.18
CA GLY A 118 -4.38 7.51 -13.29
C GLY A 118 -4.68 6.48 -12.19
N VAL A 119 -3.71 6.18 -11.33
CA VAL A 119 -3.96 5.49 -10.06
C VAL A 119 -4.56 6.48 -9.06
N ARG A 120 -5.68 6.11 -8.46
CA ARG A 120 -6.49 6.92 -7.55
C ARG A 120 -6.69 6.18 -6.22
N HIS A 121 -6.86 6.92 -5.13
CA HIS A 121 -7.18 6.36 -3.81
C HIS A 121 -6.25 5.22 -3.35
N GLY A 122 -4.95 5.34 -3.63
CA GLY A 122 -3.95 4.36 -3.22
C GLY A 122 -3.81 4.28 -1.70
N GLN A 123 -3.93 3.09 -1.13
CA GLN A 123 -3.68 2.81 0.28
C GLN A 123 -2.96 1.47 0.47
N THR A 124 -2.12 1.42 1.49
CA THR A 124 -1.41 0.20 1.89
C THR A 124 -1.69 -0.10 3.35
N VAL A 125 -2.19 -1.31 3.62
CA VAL A 125 -2.28 -1.85 4.97
C VAL A 125 -1.16 -2.85 5.16
N LEU A 126 -0.42 -2.73 6.26
CA LEU A 126 0.65 -3.64 6.61
C LEU A 126 0.26 -4.46 7.84
N ILE A 127 0.40 -5.77 7.74
CA ILE A 127 0.09 -6.73 8.80
C ILE A 127 1.43 -7.36 9.22
N PRO A 128 1.92 -7.11 10.44
CA PRO A 128 3.19 -7.68 10.88
C PRO A 128 3.05 -9.19 11.02
N VAL A 129 4.01 -9.92 10.47
CA VAL A 129 4.07 -11.38 10.60
C VAL A 129 5.46 -11.82 11.02
N ARG A 130 5.57 -13.04 11.51
CA ARG A 130 6.83 -13.74 11.70
C ARG A 130 6.72 -15.13 11.08
N THR A 131 7.76 -15.53 10.36
CA THR A 131 7.88 -16.91 9.88
C THR A 131 8.42 -17.81 10.99
N GLU A 132 7.66 -18.85 11.34
CA GLU A 132 8.04 -19.86 12.33
C GLU A 132 8.10 -21.24 11.67
N VAL A 133 9.20 -21.97 11.89
CA VAL A 133 9.36 -23.34 11.40
C VAL A 133 8.81 -24.29 12.45
N GLU A 134 7.69 -24.96 12.18
CA GLU A 134 7.10 -25.94 13.10
C GLU A 134 7.05 -27.34 12.51
N PHE A 135 7.22 -28.34 13.38
CA PHE A 135 7.04 -29.74 13.05
C PHE A 135 5.73 -30.26 13.64
N HIS A 136 4.82 -30.75 12.80
CA HIS A 136 3.56 -31.31 13.26
C HIS A 136 2.98 -32.35 12.29
N LEU A 137 2.02 -33.11 12.80
CA LEU A 137 1.30 -34.17 12.08
C LEU A 137 0.04 -33.60 11.42
N HIS A 138 -0.04 -33.71 10.09
CA HIS A 138 -1.31 -33.59 9.38
C HIS A 138 -1.77 -34.99 8.97
N GLY A 139 -2.78 -35.50 9.67
CA GLY A 139 -3.19 -36.90 9.55
C GLY A 139 -2.05 -37.83 10.03
N GLU A 140 -1.66 -38.80 9.20
CA GLU A 140 -0.63 -39.79 9.54
C GLU A 140 0.81 -39.37 9.14
N ARG A 141 1.00 -38.20 8.53
CA ARG A 141 2.34 -37.76 8.06
C ARG A 141 2.84 -36.56 8.85
N ALA A 142 3.95 -36.78 9.55
CA ALA A 142 4.71 -35.73 10.21
C ALA A 142 5.66 -35.06 9.21
N HIS A 143 5.64 -33.73 9.15
CA HIS A 143 6.56 -32.95 8.34
C HIS A 143 6.79 -31.57 8.97
N THR A 144 7.90 -30.95 8.57
CA THR A 144 8.26 -29.58 8.95
C THR A 144 7.79 -28.63 7.87
N HIS A 145 7.12 -27.54 8.24
CA HIS A 145 6.83 -26.45 7.32
C HIS A 145 6.72 -25.11 8.07
N ASP A 146 6.71 -24.05 7.26
CA ASP A 146 6.68 -22.68 7.74
C ASP A 146 5.24 -22.23 8.02
N HIS A 147 5.03 -21.66 9.19
CA HIS A 147 3.83 -20.92 9.55
C HIS A 147 4.09 -19.43 9.58
N LEU A 148 3.13 -18.66 9.09
CA LEU A 148 3.08 -17.24 9.38
C LEU A 148 2.25 -17.01 10.64
N ARG A 149 2.87 -16.42 11.66
CA ARG A 149 2.16 -15.90 12.84
C ARG A 149 1.98 -14.40 12.67
N VAL A 150 0.74 -13.93 12.83
CA VAL A 150 0.43 -12.49 12.90
C VAL A 150 0.86 -11.97 14.27
N LEU A 151 1.51 -10.81 14.31
CA LEU A 151 1.94 -10.15 15.54
C LEU A 151 0.93 -9.06 15.94
N ASP A 152 0.86 -8.74 17.23
CA ASP A 152 -0.02 -7.66 17.74
C ASP A 152 0.48 -6.25 17.35
N ARG A 153 1.78 -6.13 17.04
CA ARG A 153 2.45 -4.89 16.62
C ARG A 153 3.73 -5.21 15.83
N PHE A 154 4.20 -4.21 15.07
CA PHE A 154 5.54 -4.23 14.47
C PHE A 154 6.65 -4.16 15.54
#